data_AF-A0A0K2V888-F1
#
_entry.id   AF-A0A0K2V888-F1
#
_cell.length_a   1.000
_cell.length_b   1.000
_cell.length_c   1.000
_cell.angle_alpha   90.00
_cell.angle_beta   90.00
_cell.angle_gamma   90.00
#
_symmetry.space_group_name_H-M   'P 1'
#
loop_
_entity.id
_entity.type
_entity.pdbx_description
1 polymer ?
#
loop_
_entity_poly.entity_id
_entity_poly.type
_entity_poly.pdbx_seq_one_letter_code
_entity_poly.pdbx_strand_id
1 'polypeptide(L)'
;MTGGKAFKYHQKKFPFPLPALSTLSKWISKFKCGPEIQYKLLDILNKQMDELFQMDAHLSRLGVLSFDEMELKRSYDYSPSFDQVFDPNKKNSSGIDRGL
;
A
#
# COMPACT_ATOMS: atom_id res chain seq x y z
N MET A 1 -11.54 -11.80 10.67
CA MET A 1 -12.50 -10.73 10.30
C MET A 1 -11.75 -9.41 10.12
N THR A 2 -11.12 -9.21 8.97
CA THR A 2 -10.43 -7.96 8.62
C THR A 2 -11.39 -7.09 7.82
N GLY A 3 -11.76 -5.92 8.35
CA GLY A 3 -12.64 -4.99 7.64
C GLY A 3 -13.14 -3.83 8.51
N GLY A 4 -13.51 -2.72 7.87
CA GLY A 4 -13.93 -1.50 8.58
C GLY A 4 -15.16 -1.68 9.48
N LYS A 5 -15.99 -2.70 9.22
CA LYS A 5 -17.13 -3.08 10.08
C LYS A 5 -16.65 -3.64 11.43
N ALA A 6 -15.59 -4.45 11.43
CA ALA A 6 -15.00 -4.98 12.64
C ALA A 6 -14.37 -3.86 13.48
N PHE A 7 -13.66 -2.92 12.85
CA PHE A 7 -13.08 -1.76 13.55
C PHE A 7 -14.16 -0.92 14.26
N LYS A 8 -15.26 -0.60 13.56
CA LYS A 8 -16.41 0.12 14.15
C LYS A 8 -17.06 -0.67 15.29
N TYR A 9 -17.14 -1.99 15.16
CA TYR A 9 -17.67 -2.86 16.21
C TYR A 9 -16.79 -2.85 17.46
N HIS A 10 -15.47 -2.97 17.29
CA HIS A 10 -14.53 -2.95 18.41
C HIS A 10 -14.48 -1.60 19.13
N GLN A 11 -14.57 -0.49 18.40
CA GLN A 11 -14.66 0.86 18.97
C GLN A 11 -15.90 1.07 19.85
N LYS A 12 -17.01 0.39 19.55
CA LYS A 12 -18.25 0.49 20.34
C LYS A 12 -18.32 -0.49 21.49
N LYS A 13 -17.79 -1.70 21.30
CA LYS A 13 -17.97 -2.82 22.24
C LYS A 13 -16.91 -2.87 23.34
N PHE A 14 -15.71 -2.37 23.08
CA PHE A 14 -14.62 -2.45 24.04
C PHE A 14 -14.19 -1.04 24.49
N PRO A 15 -13.81 -0.86 25.77
CA PRO A 15 -13.30 0.41 26.28
C PRO A 15 -11.85 0.68 25.84
N PHE A 16 -11.46 0.25 24.64
CA PHE A 16 -10.14 0.54 24.10
C PHE A 16 -10.12 1.96 23.51
N PRO A 17 -9.06 2.76 23.77
CA PRO A 17 -8.91 4.08 23.17
C PRO A 17 -8.53 3.95 21.70
N LEU A 18 -9.51 3.63 20.85
CA LEU A 18 -9.35 3.57 19.41
C LEU A 18 -9.58 4.95 18.79
N PRO A 19 -8.70 5.41 17.87
CA PRO A 19 -8.87 6.70 17.23
C PRO A 19 -10.17 6.76 16.43
N ALA A 20 -10.73 7.96 16.32
CA ALA A 20 -11.86 8.20 15.44
C ALA A 20 -11.49 7.89 13.97
N LEU A 21 -12.48 7.50 13.17
CA LEU A 21 -12.28 7.23 11.75
C LEU A 21 -11.71 8.45 11.00
N SER A 22 -12.12 9.66 11.36
CA SER A 22 -11.57 10.90 10.79
C SER A 22 -10.08 11.06 11.08
N THR A 23 -9.65 10.75 12.30
CA THR A 23 -8.24 10.75 12.70
C THR A 23 -7.45 9.70 11.92
N LEU A 24 -8.01 8.49 11.80
CA LEU A 24 -7.39 7.42 11.01
C LEU A 24 -7.25 7.82 9.53
N SER A 25 -8.30 8.37 8.92
CA SER A 25 -8.25 8.88 7.54
C SER A 25 -7.22 10.00 7.38
N LYS A 26 -7.08 10.89 8.37
CA LYS A 26 -6.05 11.95 8.36
C LYS A 26 -4.63 11.41 8.50
N TRP A 27 -4.44 10.28 9.19
CA TRP A 27 -3.13 9.62 9.26
C TRP A 27 -2.81 8.93 7.94
N ILE A 28 -3.78 8.19 7.39
CA ILE A 28 -3.62 7.49 6.10
C ILE A 28 -3.39 8.48 4.96
N SER A 29 -4.04 9.64 4.96
CA SER A 29 -3.86 10.65 3.90
C SER A 29 -2.44 11.22 3.81
N LYS A 30 -1.61 11.06 4.84
CA LYS A 30 -0.18 11.41 4.79
C LYS A 30 0.62 10.45 3.90
N PHE A 31 0.13 9.22 3.73
CA PHE A 31 0.75 8.23 2.87
C PHE A 31 0.28 8.44 1.44
N LYS A 32 1.16 8.98 0.60
CA LYS A 32 0.90 9.22 -0.82
C LYS A 32 1.35 8.02 -1.63
N CYS A 33 0.41 7.26 -2.19
CA CYS A 33 0.67 6.30 -3.26
C CYS A 33 0.34 6.94 -4.61
N GLY A 34 1.37 7.21 -5.41
CA GLY A 34 1.20 7.65 -6.79
C GLY A 34 1.21 6.46 -7.77
N PRO A 35 0.93 6.72 -9.06
CA PRO A 35 1.00 5.71 -10.12
C PRO A 35 2.44 5.30 -10.49
N GLU A 36 3.44 5.90 -9.85
CA GLU A 36 4.86 5.64 -10.08
C GLU A 36 5.38 4.48 -9.20
N ILE A 37 6.61 4.07 -9.46
CA ILE A 37 7.33 3.11 -8.63
C ILE A 37 7.38 3.62 -7.19
N GLN A 38 7.00 2.76 -6.24
CA GLN A 38 6.94 3.11 -4.83
C GLN A 38 8.32 3.02 -4.17
N TYR A 39 9.22 3.94 -4.51
CA TYR A 39 10.61 3.96 -4.01
C TYR A 39 10.70 3.92 -2.48
N LYS A 40 9.80 4.61 -1.76
CA LYS A 40 9.77 4.58 -0.29
C LYS A 40 9.48 3.19 0.28
N LEU A 41 8.67 2.39 -0.40
CA LEU A 41 8.41 1.01 0.01
C LEU A 41 9.68 0.17 -0.19
N LEU A 42 10.33 0.31 -1.36
CA LEU A 42 11.58 -0.38 -1.66
C LEU A 42 12.69 0.00 -0.68
N ASP A 43 12.80 1.27 -0.27
CA ASP A 43 13.78 1.72 0.71
C ASP A 43 13.55 1.12 2.10
N ILE A 44 12.29 0.99 2.53
CA ILE A 44 11.95 0.34 3.81
C ILE A 44 12.30 -1.14 3.74
N LEU A 45 11.94 -1.81 2.65
CA LEU A 45 12.23 -3.23 2.43
C LEU A 45 13.75 -3.48 2.38
N ASN A 46 14.51 -2.63 1.69
CA ASN A 46 15.96 -2.73 1.63
C ASN A 46 16.60 -2.59 3.01
N LYS A 47 16.14 -1.63 3.83
CA LYS A 47 16.64 -1.47 5.20
C LYS A 47 16.35 -2.68 6.08
N GLN A 48 15.13 -3.23 6.00
CA GLN A 48 14.78 -4.44 6.74
C GLN A 48 15.60 -5.64 6.29
N MET A 49 15.87 -5.74 4.99
CA MET A 49 16.72 -6.79 4.43
C MET A 49 18.17 -6.63 4.88
N ASP A 50 18.74 -5.43 4.87
CA ASP A 50 20.11 -5.19 5.35
C ASP A 50 20.30 -5.53 6.85
N GLU A 51 19.24 -5.42 7.67
CA GLU A 51 19.23 -5.89 9.07
C GLU A 51 19.17 -7.42 9.18
N LEU A 52 18.40 -8.09 8.32
CA LEU A 52 18.26 -9.56 8.28
C LEU A 52 19.51 -10.26 7.72
N PHE A 53 20.14 -9.71 6.68
CA PHE A 53 21.32 -10.31 6.03
C PHE A 53 22.62 -10.18 6.81
N GLN A 54 22.67 -9.29 7.81
CA GLN A 54 23.78 -9.27 8.78
C GLN A 54 23.83 -10.55 9.63
N MET A 55 22.73 -11.32 9.71
CA MET A 55 22.66 -12.57 10.47
C MET A 55 22.89 -13.83 9.64
N ASP A 56 22.67 -13.81 8.32
CA ASP A 56 22.86 -14.96 7.42
C ASP A 56 23.35 -14.49 6.04
N ALA A 57 24.68 -14.43 5.87
CA ALA A 57 25.36 -13.88 4.69
C ALA A 57 25.15 -14.68 3.38
N HIS A 58 24.39 -15.77 3.41
CA HIS A 58 24.24 -16.72 2.30
C HIS A 58 22.85 -16.77 1.67
N LEU A 59 21.86 -16.03 2.17
CA LEU A 59 20.56 -15.93 1.52
C LEU A 59 20.69 -15.02 0.29
N SER A 60 20.70 -15.62 -0.89
CA SER A 60 20.80 -14.93 -2.17
C SER A 60 19.63 -13.98 -2.41
N ARG A 61 19.92 -12.76 -2.91
CA ARG A 61 18.95 -11.73 -3.35
C ARG A 61 18.22 -12.13 -4.65
N LEU A 62 17.59 -13.30 -4.66
CA LEU A 62 16.83 -13.78 -5.82
C LEU A 62 15.35 -13.44 -5.62
N GLY A 63 14.89 -12.40 -6.31
CA GLY A 63 13.48 -12.00 -6.36
C GLY A 63 12.90 -12.20 -7.75
N VAL A 64 11.62 -12.58 -7.82
CA VAL A 64 10.89 -12.63 -9.09
C VAL A 64 9.96 -11.43 -9.15
N LEU A 65 10.24 -10.56 -10.13
CA LEU A 65 9.36 -9.46 -10.45
C LEU A 65 8.26 -9.93 -11.40
N SER A 66 7.03 -9.94 -10.89
CA SER A 66 5.84 -10.35 -11.63
C SER A 66 4.94 -9.14 -11.89
N PHE A 67 4.41 -9.03 -13.10
CA PHE A 67 3.49 -7.96 -13.50
C PHE A 67 2.20 -8.54 -14.06
N ASP A 68 1.09 -7.88 -13.73
CA ASP A 68 -0.23 -8.20 -14.27
C ASP A 68 -1.01 -6.91 -14.58
N GLU A 69 -1.88 -6.97 -15.60
CA GLU A 69 -2.79 -5.88 -15.95
C GLU A 69 -4.17 -6.16 -15.33
N MET A 70 -4.70 -5.21 -14.56
CA MET A 70 -6.07 -5.30 -14.04
C MET A 70 -7.01 -4.39 -14.83
N GLU A 71 -8.13 -4.94 -15.26
CA GLU A 71 -9.24 -4.14 -15.80
C GLU A 71 -9.95 -3.41 -14.66
N LEU A 72 -9.92 -2.09 -14.72
CA LEU A 72 -10.68 -1.23 -13.82
C LEU A 72 -11.92 -0.70 -14.52
N LYS A 73 -12.91 -0.33 -13.70
CA LYS A 73 -14.09 0.37 -14.20
C LYS A 73 -13.65 1.67 -14.87
N ARG A 74 -14.09 1.86 -16.11
CA ARG A 74 -13.81 3.06 -16.91
C ARG A 74 -14.67 4.22 -16.39
N SER A 75 -14.12 5.00 -15.46
CA SER A 75 -14.69 6.27 -14.97
C SER A 75 -13.63 7.38 -15.00
N TYR A 76 -14.10 8.62 -15.15
CA TYR A 76 -13.28 9.78 -14.81
C TYR A 76 -13.31 9.97 -13.31
N ASP A 77 -12.14 9.98 -12.69
CA ASP A 77 -11.99 10.21 -11.26
C ASP A 77 -10.99 11.36 -11.04
N TYR A 78 -11.31 12.25 -10.10
CA TYR A 78 -10.43 13.35 -9.73
C TYR A 78 -9.88 13.12 -8.33
N SER A 79 -8.57 13.24 -8.18
CA SER A 79 -7.93 13.20 -6.86
C SER A 79 -7.45 14.59 -6.45
N PRO A 80 -8.09 15.21 -5.44
CA PRO A 80 -7.66 16.49 -4.88
C PRO A 80 -6.25 16.44 -4.27
N SER A 81 -5.79 15.26 -3.85
CA SER A 81 -4.49 15.08 -3.18
C SER A 81 -3.29 15.24 -4.11
N PHE A 82 -3.51 15.05 -5.41
CA PHE A 82 -2.49 15.13 -6.47
C PHE A 82 -2.85 16.13 -7.56
N ASP A 83 -4.02 16.78 -7.45
CA ASP A 83 -4.57 17.70 -8.46
C ASP A 83 -4.54 17.08 -9.87
N GLN A 84 -5.02 15.83 -9.96
CA GLN A 84 -4.93 15.02 -11.17
C GLN A 84 -6.29 14.38 -11.50
N VAL A 85 -6.64 14.44 -12.79
CA VAL A 85 -7.77 13.71 -13.37
C VAL A 85 -7.25 12.39 -13.94
N PHE A 86 -7.89 11.28 -13.55
CA PHE A 86 -7.62 9.94 -14.05
C PHE A 86 -8.55 9.66 -15.23
N ASP A 87 -7.93 9.36 -16.38
CA ASP A 87 -8.62 9.04 -17.63
C ASP A 87 -9.00 7.54 -17.69
N PRO A 88 -10.25 7.19 -17.99
CA PRO A 88 -10.72 5.81 -18.12
C PRO A 88 -10.01 4.97 -19.19
N ASN A 89 -9.32 5.58 -20.15
CA ASN A 89 -8.65 4.87 -21.24
C ASN A 89 -7.22 4.46 -20.92
N LYS A 90 -6.70 4.87 -19.75
CA LYS A 90 -5.35 4.49 -19.33
C LYS A 90 -5.36 3.08 -18.76
N LYS A 91 -4.57 2.19 -19.37
CA LYS A 91 -4.33 0.84 -18.82
C LYS A 91 -3.54 0.95 -17.52
N ASN A 92 -3.95 0.19 -16.51
CA ASN A 92 -3.27 0.13 -15.22
C ASN A 92 -2.49 -1.19 -15.11
N SER A 93 -1.17 -1.10 -15.21
CA SER A 93 -0.26 -2.19 -14.91
C SER A 93 0.12 -2.15 -13.43
N SER A 94 0.15 -3.31 -12.78
CA SER A 94 0.60 -3.46 -11.40
C SER A 94 1.70 -4.52 -11.32
N GLY A 95 2.77 -4.21 -10.61
CA GLY A 95 3.90 -5.11 -10.41
C GLY A 95 4.05 -5.46 -8.94
N ILE A 96 4.31 -6.73 -8.66
CA ILE A 96 4.60 -7.23 -7.31
C ILE A 96 5.89 -8.04 -7.38
N ASP A 97 6.83 -7.69 -6.51
CA ASP A 97 8.03 -8.49 -6.25
C ASP A 97 7.70 -9.58 -5.23
N ARG A 98 8.10 -10.82 -5.53
CA ARG A 98 7.93 -11.97 -4.64
C ARG A 98 9.27 -12.67 -4.46
N GLY A 99 9.65 -12.91 -3.20
CA GLY A 99 10.82 -13.73 -2.88
C GLY A 99 10.62 -15.18 -3.34
N LEU A 100 11.71 -15.80 -3.80
CA LEU A 100 11.77 -17.22 -4.14
C LEU A 100 12.05 -18.10 -2.92
#